data_AF-A0A8S2TTI9-F1
#
_entry.id   AF-A0A8S2TTI9-F1
#
_cell.length_a   1.000
_cell.length_b   1.000
_cell.length_c   1.000
_cell.angle_alpha   90.00
_cell.angle_beta   90.00
_cell.angle_gamma   90.00
#
_symmetry.space_group_name_H-M   'P 1'
#
loop_
_entity.id
_entity.type
_entity.pdbx_description
1 polymer ?
#
loop_
_entity_poly.entity_id
_entity_poly.type
_entity_poly.pdbx_seq_one_letter_code
_entity_poly.pdbx_strand_id
1 'polypeptide(L)'
;MVLHDGKALCDLLTKVEEESPKKNQRILSRHPFSEKVRAFVTPVSILNLHKLYWADNEIKIPLPSLEEIRLYAKNQIESVRKDHKRDLNPTPYKVSVSNDLFELMHKLWMDSMPIGDIE
;
A
#
# COMPACT_ATOMS: atom_id res chain seq x y z
N MET A 1 -2.84 1.29 -5.30
CA MET A 1 -3.40 0.70 -6.55
C MET A 1 -4.73 1.36 -6.90
N VAL A 2 -5.06 1.50 -8.18
CA VAL A 2 -6.27 2.22 -8.64
C VAL A 2 -7.12 1.35 -9.58
N LEU A 3 -8.45 1.42 -9.44
CA LEU A 3 -9.43 0.74 -10.30
C LEU A 3 -9.80 1.55 -11.56
N HIS A 4 -10.61 0.95 -12.43
CA HIS A 4 -11.13 1.57 -13.65
C HIS A 4 -11.89 2.89 -13.43
N ASP A 5 -12.49 3.09 -12.25
CA ASP A 5 -13.21 4.32 -11.92
C ASP A 5 -12.29 5.46 -11.42
N GLY A 6 -10.98 5.27 -11.50
CA GLY A 6 -9.97 6.24 -11.07
C GLY A 6 -9.80 6.32 -9.55
N LYS A 7 -10.52 5.49 -8.77
CA LYS A 7 -10.44 5.54 -7.31
C LYS A 7 -9.41 4.57 -6.75
N ALA A 8 -8.79 4.99 -5.65
CA ALA A 8 -7.85 4.17 -4.92
C ALA A 8 -8.55 2.92 -4.36
N LEU A 9 -7.96 1.75 -4.62
CA LEU A 9 -8.49 0.44 -4.21
C LEU A 9 -7.93 -0.01 -2.87
N CYS A 10 -6.60 -0.01 -2.80
CA CYS A 10 -5.80 -0.45 -1.68
C CYS A 10 -4.37 0.06 -1.89
N ASP A 11 -3.64 0.14 -0.80
CA ASP A 11 -2.19 0.24 -0.85
C ASP A 11 -1.59 -1.16 -0.75
N LEU A 12 -0.54 -1.38 -1.52
CA LEU A 12 0.22 -2.62 -1.51
C LEU A 12 1.64 -2.30 -1.05
N LEU A 13 2.06 -2.91 0.05
CA LEU A 13 3.44 -2.93 0.50
C LEU A 13 4.17 -4.09 -0.13
N THR A 14 5.38 -3.83 -0.61
CA THR A 14 6.31 -4.82 -1.16
C THR A 14 7.65 -4.65 -0.46
N LYS A 15 8.51 -5.68 -0.52
CA LYS A 15 9.93 -5.51 -0.21
C LYS A 15 10.59 -4.60 -1.25
N VAL A 16 11.77 -4.09 -0.90
CA VAL A 16 12.53 -3.18 -1.76
C VAL A 16 13.10 -3.92 -2.97
N GLU A 17 13.42 -5.19 -2.81
CA GLU A 17 14.04 -6.05 -3.83
C GLU A 17 13.00 -6.67 -4.79
N GLU A 18 11.71 -6.57 -4.47
CA GLU A 18 10.63 -7.08 -5.32
C GLU A 18 10.46 -6.23 -6.58
N GLU A 19 10.09 -6.89 -7.68
CA GLU A 19 9.70 -6.17 -8.88
C GLU A 19 8.45 -5.33 -8.58
N SER A 20 8.51 -4.04 -8.93
CA SER A 20 7.36 -3.16 -8.77
C SER A 20 6.15 -3.71 -9.53
N PRO A 21 4.95 -3.71 -8.92
CA PRO A 21 3.78 -4.25 -9.59
C PRO A 21 3.47 -3.46 -10.86
N LYS A 22 2.91 -4.14 -11.87
CA LYS A 22 2.67 -3.56 -13.21
C LYS A 22 1.19 -3.36 -13.49
N LYS A 23 0.91 -2.32 -14.28
CA LYS A 23 -0.42 -2.03 -14.80
C LYS A 23 -0.96 -3.25 -15.55
N ASN A 24 -2.23 -3.58 -15.34
CA ASN A 24 -2.95 -4.71 -15.95
C ASN A 24 -2.35 -6.10 -15.64
N GLN A 25 -1.42 -6.21 -14.69
CA GLN A 25 -0.90 -7.49 -14.24
C GLN A 25 -1.64 -7.93 -12.97
N ARG A 26 -2.05 -9.20 -12.94
CA ARG A 26 -2.72 -9.79 -11.78
C ARG A 26 -1.72 -10.01 -10.64
N ILE A 27 -2.05 -9.52 -9.45
CA ILE A 27 -1.20 -9.56 -8.26
C ILE A 27 -1.99 -10.18 -7.11
N LEU A 28 -1.35 -11.08 -6.34
CA LEU A 28 -1.92 -11.60 -5.10
C LEU A 28 -1.67 -10.61 -3.97
N SER A 29 -2.74 -10.01 -3.46
CA SER A 29 -2.71 -9.11 -2.29
C SER A 29 -3.20 -9.87 -1.06
N ARG A 30 -2.45 -9.80 0.04
CA ARG A 30 -2.76 -10.50 1.30
C ARG A 30 -2.91 -9.49 2.44
N HIS A 31 -3.77 -9.79 3.41
CA HIS A 31 -3.79 -9.07 4.66
C HIS A 31 -2.56 -9.46 5.49
N PRO A 32 -1.83 -8.51 6.11
CA PRO A 32 -0.57 -8.80 6.81
C PRO A 32 -0.70 -9.82 7.95
N PHE A 33 -1.85 -9.82 8.65
CA PHE A 33 -2.06 -10.67 9.84
C PHE A 33 -3.13 -11.75 9.69
N SER A 34 -3.93 -11.71 8.62
CA SER A 34 -5.09 -12.60 8.50
C SER A 34 -4.95 -13.43 7.24
N GLU A 35 -4.48 -14.66 7.41
CA GLU A 35 -4.12 -15.53 6.28
C GLU A 35 -5.29 -15.84 5.35
N LYS A 36 -6.50 -15.88 5.90
CA LYS A 36 -7.74 -16.14 5.17
C LYS A 36 -8.15 -14.95 4.30
N VAL A 37 -7.67 -13.76 4.59
CA VAL A 37 -8.01 -12.53 3.85
C VAL A 37 -6.95 -12.30 2.76
N ARG A 38 -7.29 -12.76 1.55
CA ARG A 38 -6.46 -12.60 0.35
C ARG A 38 -7.32 -12.43 -0.88
N ALA A 39 -6.84 -11.66 -1.85
CA ALA A 39 -7.53 -11.42 -3.10
C ALA A 39 -6.55 -11.23 -4.24
N PHE A 40 -6.95 -11.65 -5.44
CA PHE A 40 -6.27 -11.23 -6.64
C PHE A 40 -6.78 -9.85 -7.07
N VAL A 41 -5.84 -8.97 -7.38
CA VAL A 41 -6.12 -7.61 -7.83
C VAL A 41 -5.43 -7.40 -9.18
N THR A 42 -6.14 -6.80 -10.14
CA THR A 42 -5.58 -6.36 -11.41
C THR A 42 -5.74 -4.84 -11.49
N PRO A 43 -4.69 -4.05 -11.15
CA PRO A 43 -4.79 -2.60 -11.11
C PRO A 43 -4.72 -1.99 -12.51
N VAL A 44 -5.51 -0.94 -12.73
CA VAL A 44 -5.52 -0.16 -13.98
C VAL A 44 -4.43 0.92 -13.97
N SER A 45 -4.07 1.39 -12.77
CA SER A 45 -2.87 2.19 -12.57
C SER A 45 -2.25 1.90 -11.21
N ILE A 46 -0.95 2.17 -11.14
CA ILE A 46 -0.10 1.97 -9.98
C ILE A 46 0.62 3.27 -9.73
N LEU A 47 0.54 3.73 -8.49
CA LEU A 47 1.21 4.93 -8.01
C LEU A 47 2.26 4.51 -7.00
N ASN A 48 3.53 4.84 -7.28
CA ASN A 48 4.56 4.73 -6.27
C ASN A 48 4.42 5.90 -5.29
N LEU A 49 4.17 5.59 -4.02
CA LEU A 49 3.89 6.59 -2.99
C LEU A 49 5.18 7.22 -2.45
N HIS A 50 6.28 6.47 -2.43
CA HIS A 50 7.57 6.97 -1.97
C HIS A 50 8.36 7.58 -3.12
N LYS A 51 8.87 8.80 -2.92
CA LYS A 51 9.74 9.52 -3.85
C LYS A 51 11.05 9.87 -3.15
N LEU A 52 12.16 9.75 -3.88
CA LEU A 52 13.48 10.10 -3.37
C LEU A 52 13.67 11.62 -3.44
N TYR A 53 13.44 12.32 -2.33
CA TYR A 53 13.67 13.78 -2.23
C TYR A 53 15.11 14.14 -1.87
N TRP A 54 15.81 13.28 -1.13
CA TRP A 54 17.14 13.55 -0.60
C TRP A 54 18.06 12.33 -0.76
N ALA A 55 19.22 12.53 -1.38
CA ALA A 55 20.32 11.56 -1.44
C ALA A 55 21.62 12.30 -1.77
N ASP A 56 22.78 11.72 -1.48
CA ASP A 56 24.09 12.29 -1.81
C ASP A 56 24.29 13.74 -1.31
N ASN A 57 23.74 14.07 -0.14
CA ASN A 57 23.72 15.40 0.46
C ASN A 57 23.06 16.50 -0.39
N GLU A 58 22.18 16.13 -1.31
CA GLU A 58 21.45 17.07 -2.16
C GLU A 58 19.96 16.72 -2.30
N ILE A 59 19.19 17.75 -2.66
CA ILE A 59 17.77 17.60 -3.01
C ILE A 59 17.68 17.05 -4.44
N LYS A 60 17.06 15.89 -4.61
CA LYS A 60 16.99 15.17 -5.90
C LYS A 60 15.82 15.58 -6.78
N ILE A 61 14.78 16.19 -6.20
CA ILE A 61 13.59 16.68 -6.92
C ILE A 61 13.13 18.01 -6.34
N PRO A 62 12.67 18.96 -7.17
CA PRO A 62 12.17 20.25 -6.71
C PRO A 62 11.07 20.09 -5.65
N LEU A 63 11.14 20.91 -4.60
CA LEU A 63 10.08 20.96 -3.60
C LEU A 63 8.85 21.64 -4.20
N PRO A 64 7.64 21.07 -4.02
CA PRO A 64 6.43 21.69 -4.53
C PRO A 64 6.12 22.98 -3.78
N SER A 65 5.53 23.93 -4.49
CA SER A 65 4.95 25.14 -3.91
C SER A 65 3.74 24.82 -3.03
N LEU A 66 3.36 25.78 -2.16
CA LEU A 66 2.16 25.64 -1.32
C LEU A 66 0.89 25.47 -2.15
N GLU A 67 0.80 26.10 -3.32
CA GLU A 67 -0.36 25.97 -4.21
C GLU A 67 -0.46 24.57 -4.80
N GLU A 68 0.65 23.99 -5.23
CA GLU A 68 0.72 22.61 -5.74
C GLU A 68 0.39 21.60 -4.64
N ILE A 69 0.90 21.80 -3.41
CA ILE A 69 0.57 20.95 -2.26
C ILE A 69 -0.94 21.00 -1.97
N ARG A 70 -1.52 22.20 -1.93
CA ARG A 70 -2.95 22.39 -1.68
C ARG A 70 -3.82 21.73 -2.76
N LEU A 71 -3.44 21.90 -4.03
CA LEU A 71 -4.15 21.29 -5.16
C LEU A 71 -4.04 19.77 -5.13
N TYR A 72 -2.84 19.25 -4.87
CA TYR A 72 -2.59 17.82 -4.72
C TYR A 72 -3.48 17.21 -3.62
N ALA A 73 -3.50 17.81 -2.43
CA ALA A 73 -4.31 17.33 -1.31
C ALA A 73 -5.81 17.27 -1.66
N LYS A 74 -6.35 18.32 -2.29
CA LYS A 74 -7.75 18.33 -2.76
C LYS A 74 -8.02 17.19 -3.74
N ASN A 75 -7.18 17.05 -4.77
CA ASN A 75 -7.34 16.01 -5.78
C ASN A 75 -7.25 14.59 -5.19
N GLN A 76 -6.36 14.37 -4.22
CA GLN A 76 -6.26 13.08 -3.53
C GLN A 76 -7.54 12.77 -2.75
N ILE A 77 -8.07 13.72 -1.97
CA ILE A 77 -9.34 13.53 -1.23
C ILE A 77 -10.50 13.23 -2.18
N GLU A 78 -10.55 13.89 -3.34
CA GLU A 78 -11.57 13.63 -4.37
C GLU A 78 -11.46 12.20 -4.93
N SER A 79 -10.25 11.71 -5.18
CA SER A 79 -9.98 10.37 -5.71
C SER A 79 -10.30 9.22 -4.73
N VAL A 80 -10.36 9.50 -3.43
CA VAL A 80 -10.73 8.51 -2.41
C VAL A 80 -12.22 8.16 -2.51
N ARG A 81 -12.55 6.87 -2.39
CA ARG A 81 -13.95 6.41 -2.40
C ARG A 81 -14.77 7.05 -1.28
N LYS A 82 -16.05 7.35 -1.57
CA LYS A 82 -16.96 8.01 -0.63
C LYS A 82 -17.11 7.25 0.69
N ASP A 83 -17.04 5.93 0.68
CA ASP A 83 -17.23 5.10 1.87
C ASP A 83 -16.08 5.21 2.89
N HIS A 84 -14.87 5.57 2.45
CA HIS A 84 -13.74 5.91 3.32
C HIS A 84 -13.82 7.34 3.89
N LYS A 85 -14.64 8.21 3.29
CA LYS A 85 -14.79 9.62 3.66
C LYS A 85 -16.00 9.90 4.57
N ARG A 86 -16.67 8.88 5.08
CA ARG A 86 -17.85 9.04 5.94
C ARG A 86 -17.43 9.50 7.33
N ASP A 87 -18.16 10.47 7.88
CA ASP A 87 -17.94 10.95 9.25
C ASP A 87 -18.24 9.85 10.28
N LEU A 88 -19.30 9.07 10.03
CA LEU A 88 -19.71 7.97 10.90
C LEU A 88 -19.38 6.61 10.29
N ASN A 89 -18.65 5.80 11.06
CA ASN A 89 -18.27 4.42 10.73
C ASN A 89 -17.64 4.25 9.34
N PRO A 90 -16.61 5.02 8.95
CA PRO A 90 -15.99 4.89 7.64
C PRO A 90 -15.50 3.47 7.38
N THR A 91 -15.57 3.03 6.13
CA THR A 91 -15.01 1.72 5.76
C THR A 91 -13.50 1.79 5.92
N PRO A 92 -12.85 0.84 6.63
CA PRO A 92 -11.39 0.82 6.72
C PRO A 92 -10.73 0.77 5.35
N TYR A 93 -9.71 1.60 5.13
CA TYR A 93 -8.92 1.56 3.91
C TYR A 93 -8.04 0.31 3.90
N LYS A 94 -7.94 -0.33 2.73
CA LYS A 94 -7.22 -1.61 2.60
C LYS A 94 -5.73 -1.35 2.44
N VAL A 95 -4.94 -1.81 3.41
CA VAL A 95 -3.48 -1.95 3.27
C VAL A 95 -3.16 -3.44 3.17
N SER A 96 -2.60 -3.84 2.04
CA SER A 96 -2.22 -5.22 1.74
C SER A 96 -0.72 -5.34 1.60
N VAL A 97 -0.21 -6.56 1.73
CA VAL A 97 1.18 -6.91 1.47
C VAL A 97 1.26 -7.83 0.26
N SER A 98 2.40 -7.80 -0.43
CA SER A 98 2.72 -8.79 -1.47
C SER A 98 2.83 -10.19 -0.87
N ASN A 99 2.85 -11.20 -1.72
CA ASN A 99 3.03 -12.57 -1.26
C ASN A 99 4.39 -12.75 -0.56
N ASP A 100 5.46 -12.24 -1.15
CA ASP A 100 6.81 -12.39 -0.62
C ASP A 100 7.01 -11.65 0.70
N LEU A 101 6.43 -10.45 0.85
CA LEU A 101 6.46 -9.72 2.11
C LEU A 101 5.63 -10.44 3.18
N PHE A 102 4.48 -10.98 2.82
CA PHE A 102 3.66 -11.78 3.73
C PHE A 102 4.44 -13.00 4.27
N GLU A 103 5.10 -13.75 3.39
CA GLU A 103 5.89 -14.93 3.77
C GLU A 103 7.04 -14.57 4.70
N LEU A 104 7.75 -13.47 4.41
CA LEU A 104 8.79 -12.95 5.29
C LEU A 104 8.24 -12.58 6.67
N MET A 105 7.16 -11.81 6.73
CA MET A 105 6.53 -11.41 7.99
C MET A 105 6.09 -12.63 8.81
N HIS A 106 5.47 -13.61 8.17
CA HIS A 106 4.99 -14.82 8.84
C HIS A 106 6.15 -15.66 9.37
N LYS A 107 7.23 -15.81 8.58
CA LYS A 107 8.45 -16.47 9.05
C LYS A 107 9.03 -15.78 10.28
N LEU A 108 9.22 -14.46 10.22
CA LEU A 108 9.77 -13.70 11.36
C LEU A 108 8.90 -13.81 12.60
N TRP A 109 7.57 -13.83 12.43
CA TRP A 109 6.65 -14.06 13.54
C TRP A 109 6.89 -15.45 14.14
N MET A 110 6.82 -16.51 13.34
CA MET A 110 7.03 -17.88 13.83
C MET A 110 8.38 -18.05 14.54
N ASP A 111 9.45 -17.49 13.97
CA ASP A 111 10.79 -17.52 14.55
C ASP A 111 10.88 -16.78 15.90
N SER A 112 10.00 -15.81 16.13
CA SER A 112 9.96 -15.00 17.35
C SER A 112 8.94 -15.50 18.38
N MET A 113 8.11 -16.49 18.05
CA MET A 113 7.11 -17.00 18.99
C MET A 113 7.81 -17.82 20.09
N PRO A 114 7.55 -17.51 21.38
CA PRO A 114 8.08 -18.32 22.46
C PRO A 114 7.54 -19.75 22.34
N ILE A 115 8.45 -20.73 22.43
CA ILE A 115 8.09 -22.13 22.48
C ILE A 115 7.73 -22.44 23.93
N GLY A 116 6.46 -22.75 24.17
CA GLY A 116 6.02 -23.27 25.46
C GLY A 116 6.22 -24.78 25.51
N ASP A 117 6.76 -25.28 26.62
CA ASP A 117 6.72 -26.71 26.92
C ASP A 117 5.28 -27.10 27.30
N ILE A 118 4.84 -28.27 26.85
CA ILE A 118 3.55 -28.85 27.23
C ILE A 118 3.82 -29.78 28.42
N GLU A 119 3.31 -29.44 29.61
CA GLU A 119 3.20 -30.36 30.76
C GLU A 119 1.94 -31.23 30.68
#